data_AF-A0A2E6BGT7-F1
#
_entry.id   AF-A0A2E6BGT7-F1
#
_cell.length_a   1.000
_cell.length_b   1.000
_cell.length_c   1.000
_cell.angle_alpha   90.00
_cell.angle_beta   90.00
_cell.angle_gamma   90.00
#
_symmetry.space_group_name_H-M   'P 1'
#
loop_
_entity.id
_entity.type
_entity.pdbx_description
1 polymer ?
#
loop_
_entity_poly.entity_id
_entity_poly.type
_entity_poly.pdbx_seq_one_letter_code
_entity_poly.pdbx_strand_id
1 'polypeptide(L)'
;MKTFDDILKDPADNFGKPAEVISASELSRDQKIEILRRWDDDARLLLTAQSEGMSGGKRSAEVLSQIQDALTELGAEVDDT
;
A
#
# COMPACT_ATOMS: atom_id res chain seq x y z
N MET A 1 -7.57 17.44 9.45
CA MET A 1 -6.65 16.35 9.85
C MET A 1 -7.37 15.06 9.47
N LYS A 2 -6.84 14.30 8.52
CA LYS A 2 -7.48 13.05 8.08
C LYS A 2 -7.28 12.01 9.19
N THR A 3 -8.29 11.21 9.49
CA THR A 3 -8.17 10.15 10.50
C THR A 3 -7.56 8.91 9.88
N PHE A 4 -7.04 8.02 10.72
CA PHE A 4 -6.57 6.70 10.30
C PHE A 4 -7.61 5.95 9.47
N ASP A 5 -8.89 5.96 9.88
CA ASP A 5 -9.99 5.34 9.13
C ASP A 5 -10.18 5.89 7.72
N ASP A 6 -9.98 7.20 7.50
CA ASP A 6 -10.09 7.79 6.17
C ASP A 6 -8.90 7.44 5.28
N ILE A 7 -7.72 7.28 5.89
CA ILE A 7 -6.52 6.81 5.21
C ILE A 7 -6.68 5.34 4.79
N LEU A 8 -7.24 4.51 5.66
CA LEU A 8 -7.49 3.09 5.40
C LEU A 8 -8.47 2.83 4.24
N LYS A 9 -9.40 3.75 3.97
CA LYS A 9 -10.35 3.58 2.86
C LYS A 9 -9.67 3.65 1.50
N ASP A 10 -8.70 4.54 1.35
CA ASP A 10 -7.95 4.71 0.10
C ASP A 10 -6.52 5.21 0.39
N PRO A 11 -5.58 4.31 0.73
CA PRO A 11 -4.21 4.67 1.02
C PRO A 11 -3.53 5.41 -0.14
N ALA A 12 -3.89 5.07 -1.38
CA ALA A 12 -3.27 5.62 -2.59
C ALA A 12 -3.71 7.06 -2.89
N ASP A 13 -4.92 7.47 -2.47
CA ASP A 13 -5.38 8.86 -2.53
C ASP A 13 -4.74 9.71 -1.41
N ASN A 14 -4.35 9.07 -0.31
CA ASN A 14 -3.75 9.74 0.84
C ASN A 14 -2.24 9.87 0.75
N PHE A 15 -1.57 8.90 0.14
CA PHE A 15 -0.12 8.84 -0.02
C PHE A 15 0.24 8.61 -1.48
N GLY A 16 1.22 9.35 -1.97
CA GLY A 16 1.74 9.15 -3.32
C GLY A 16 2.62 7.90 -3.42
N LYS A 17 3.25 7.50 -2.30
CA LYS A 17 4.16 6.34 -2.23
C LYS A 17 4.08 5.61 -0.89
N PRO A 18 4.28 4.29 -0.87
CA PRO A 18 4.34 3.50 0.37
C PRO A 18 5.39 3.99 1.38
N ALA A 19 6.52 4.52 0.90
CA ALA A 19 7.57 5.10 1.74
C ALA A 19 7.10 6.33 2.56
N GLU A 20 6.06 7.03 2.10
CA GLU A 20 5.48 8.15 2.85
C GLU A 20 4.74 7.64 4.11
N VAL A 21 4.15 6.45 4.05
CA VAL A 21 3.51 5.78 5.21
C VAL A 21 4.55 5.48 6.28
N ILE A 22 5.74 4.99 5.88
CA ILE A 22 6.85 4.75 6.81
C ILE A 22 7.30 6.06 7.47
N SER A 23 7.38 7.13 6.68
CA SER A 23 7.82 8.45 7.14
C SER A 23 6.78 9.20 7.96
N ALA A 24 5.51 8.77 7.94
CA ALA A 24 4.43 9.39 8.70
C ALA A 24 4.64 9.20 10.21
N SER A 25 5.06 10.26 10.90
CA SER A 25 5.29 10.24 12.35
C SER A 25 3.98 10.23 13.15
N GLU A 26 2.86 10.59 12.53
CA GLU A 26 1.52 10.58 13.12
C GLU A 26 0.91 9.17 13.23
N LEU A 27 1.49 8.18 12.54
CA LEU A 27 1.02 6.79 12.53
C LEU A 27 1.90 5.92 13.43
N SER A 28 1.27 5.04 14.21
CA SER A 28 1.96 3.98 14.91
C SER A 28 2.48 2.92 13.93
N ARG A 29 3.43 2.09 14.36
CA ARG A 29 3.94 0.97 13.56
C ARG A 29 2.81 0.07 13.05
N ASP A 30 1.87 -0.28 13.92
CA ASP A 30 0.76 -1.17 13.57
C ASP A 30 -0.18 -0.51 12.56
N GLN A 31 -0.48 0.78 12.72
CA GLN A 31 -1.27 1.55 11.76
C GLN A 31 -0.59 1.61 10.38
N LYS A 32 0.73 1.81 10.34
CA LYS A 32 1.49 1.80 9.08
C LYS A 32 1.39 0.45 8.39
N ILE A 33 1.55 -0.64 9.15
CA ILE A 33 1.43 -2.00 8.62
C ILE A 33 0.03 -2.21 8.03
N GLU A 34 -1.02 -1.81 8.76
CA GLU A 34 -2.40 -2.02 8.32
C GLU A 34 -2.76 -1.20 7.06
N ILE A 35 -2.29 0.05 6.97
CA ILE A 35 -2.41 0.88 5.76
C ILE A 35 -1.69 0.22 4.58
N LEU A 36 -0.46 -0.24 4.78
CA LEU A 36 0.34 -0.87 3.73
C LEU A 36 -0.30 -2.19 3.27
N ARG A 37 -0.82 -3.02 4.19
CA ARG A 37 -1.55 -4.25 3.86
C ARG A 37 -2.77 -3.96 3.00
N ARG A 38 -3.58 -2.98 3.40
CA ARG A 38 -4.74 -2.56 2.62
C ARG A 38 -4.36 -2.09 1.22
N TRP A 39 -3.27 -1.34 1.12
CA TRP A 39 -2.76 -0.86 -0.16
C TRP A 39 -2.25 -2.01 -1.04
N ASP A 40 -1.62 -3.03 -0.47
CA ASP A 40 -1.18 -4.23 -1.20
C ASP A 40 -2.38 -4.91 -1.88
N ASP A 41 -3.47 -5.13 -1.13
CA ASP A 41 -4.70 -5.72 -1.65
C ASP A 41 -5.31 -4.89 -2.79
N ASP A 42 -5.44 -3.57 -2.59
CA ASP A 42 -6.00 -2.67 -3.60
C ASP A 42 -5.12 -2.65 -4.87
N ALA A 43 -3.80 -2.67 -4.73
CA ALA A 43 -2.87 -2.75 -5.85
C ALA A 43 -2.98 -4.10 -6.61
N ARG A 44 -3.17 -5.22 -5.91
CA ARG A 44 -3.43 -6.54 -6.53
C ARG A 44 -4.76 -6.59 -7.27
N LEU A 45 -5.79 -5.99 -6.70
CA LEU A 45 -7.11 -5.86 -7.34
C LEU A 45 -7.01 -5.02 -8.63
N LEU A 46 -6.28 -3.91 -8.58
CA LEU A 46 -6.00 -3.08 -9.76
C LEU A 46 -5.19 -3.83 -10.83
N LEU A 47 -4.20 -4.63 -10.44
CA LEU A 47 -3.44 -5.47 -11.37
C LEU A 47 -4.34 -6.52 -12.04
N THR A 48 -5.19 -7.18 -11.25
CA THR A 48 -6.16 -8.17 -11.73
C THR A 48 -7.15 -7.53 -12.70
N ALA A 49 -7.71 -6.38 -12.35
CA ALA A 49 -8.64 -5.62 -13.19
C ALA A 49 -7.98 -5.09 -14.48
N GLN A 50 -6.72 -4.67 -14.42
CA GLN A 50 -5.99 -4.15 -15.59
C GLN A 50 -5.41 -5.23 -16.50
N SER A 51 -5.36 -6.49 -16.05
CA SER A 51 -4.92 -7.63 -16.87
C SER A 51 -5.80 -7.84 -18.12
N GLU A 52 -7.04 -7.33 -18.10
CA GLU A 52 -7.98 -7.39 -19.22
C GLU A 52 -7.87 -6.20 -20.21
N GLY A 53 -7.06 -5.17 -19.91
CA GLY A 53 -7.03 -3.93 -20.70
C GLY A 53 -5.73 -3.13 -20.57
N MET A 54 -4.75 -3.44 -21.41
CA MET A 54 -3.59 -2.64 -21.85
C MET A 54 -2.99 -1.54 -20.91
N SER A 55 -1.71 -1.74 -20.58
CA SER A 55 -0.67 -0.74 -20.23
C SER A 55 -0.65 -0.08 -18.84
N GLY A 56 -1.72 -0.16 -18.03
CA GLY A 56 -1.73 0.47 -16.70
C GLY A 56 -1.06 -0.34 -15.57
N GLY A 57 -0.89 -1.66 -15.74
CA GLY A 57 -0.37 -2.56 -14.70
C GLY A 57 1.09 -2.32 -14.25
N LYS A 58 1.92 -1.64 -15.04
CA LYS A 58 3.33 -1.40 -14.67
C LYS A 58 3.47 -0.53 -13.41
N ARG A 59 2.60 0.48 -13.25
CA ARG A 59 2.63 1.35 -12.07
C ARG A 59 2.15 0.61 -10.82
N SER A 60 1.08 -0.16 -10.95
CA SER A 60 0.55 -0.95 -9.83
C SER A 60 1.53 -2.03 -9.37
N ALA A 61 2.26 -2.68 -10.29
CA ALA A 61 3.30 -3.65 -9.94
C ALA A 61 4.49 -3.01 -9.23
N GLU A 62 4.92 -1.82 -9.66
CA GLU A 62 6.00 -1.07 -8.98
C GLU A 62 5.58 -0.60 -7.59
N VAL A 63 4.33 -0.16 -7.44
CA VAL A 63 3.76 0.22 -6.13
C VAL A 63 3.67 -1.00 -5.21
N LEU A 64 3.22 -2.16 -5.72
CA LEU A 64 3.15 -3.41 -4.96
C LEU A 64 4.53 -3.80 -4.38
N SER A 65 5.58 -3.75 -5.19
CA SER A 65 6.95 -4.02 -4.72
C SER A 65 7.36 -3.06 -3.59
N GLN A 66 7.07 -1.76 -3.74
CA GLN A 66 7.39 -0.77 -2.70
C GLN A 66 6.60 -1.00 -1.41
N ILE A 67 5.35 -1.48 -1.50
CA ILE A 67 4.55 -1.81 -0.33
C ILE A 67 5.15 -3.00 0.43
N GLN A 68 5.59 -4.04 -0.29
CA GLN A 68 6.21 -5.23 0.30
C GLN A 68 7.55 -4.90 0.96
N ASP A 69 8.37 -4.05 0.31
CA ASP A 69 9.61 -3.55 0.88
C ASP A 69 9.34 -2.77 2.18
N ALA A 70 8.31 -1.91 2.18
CA ALA A 70 7.91 -1.12 3.34
C ALA A 70 7.41 -2.00 4.51
N LEU A 71 6.61 -3.03 4.22
CA LEU A 71 6.15 -4.00 5.21
C LEU A 71 7.33 -4.76 5.82
N THR A 72 8.28 -5.18 4.99
CA THR A 72 9.51 -5.87 5.41
C THR A 72 10.37 -4.96 6.30
N GLU A 73 10.54 -3.69 5.93
CA GLU A 73 11.27 -2.70 6.75
C GLU A 73 10.62 -2.50 8.13
N LEU A 74 9.29 -2.50 8.17
CA LEU A 74 8.54 -2.46 9.42
C LEU A 74 8.59 -3.78 10.19
N GLY A 75 9.12 -4.87 9.62
CA GLY A 75 9.15 -6.20 10.22
C GLY A 75 7.77 -6.85 10.30
N ALA A 76 6.87 -6.51 9.37
CA ALA A 76 5.66 -7.27 9.13
C ALA A 76 5.98 -8.40 8.15
N GLU A 77 5.59 -9.63 8.47
CA GLU A 77 5.66 -10.73 7.51
C GLU A 77 4.80 -10.34 6.31
N VAL A 78 5.34 -10.38 5.10
CA VAL A 78 4.53 -10.27 3.88
C VAL A 78 3.94 -11.66 3.70
N ASP A 79 2.65 -11.83 4.02
CA ASP A 79 1.96 -13.11 3.78
C ASP A 79 2.04 -13.44 2.28
N ASP A 80 2.93 -14.37 1.95
CA ASP A 80 3.21 -14.87 0.60
C ASP A 80 2.38 -16.15 0.33
N THR A 81 1.13 -16.19 0.83
CA THR A 81 0.26 -17.39 0.76
C THR A 81 -0.77 -17.30 -0.36
#